data_AF-A0A7Y0GZE1-F1
#
_entry.id   AF-A0A7Y0GZE1-F1
#
_cell.length_a   1.000
_cell.length_b   1.000
_cell.length_c   1.000
_cell.angle_alpha   90.00
_cell.angle_beta   90.00
_cell.angle_gamma   90.00
#
_symmetry.space_group_name_H-M   'P 1'
#
loop_
_entity.id
_entity.type
_entity.pdbx_description
1 polymer ?
#
loop_
_entity_poly.entity_id
_entity_poly.type
_entity_poly.pdbx_seq_one_letter_code
_entity_poly.pdbx_strand_id
1 'polypeptide(L)' 'MRRNALRLLRPTGSQVAVEPELDTVVWPNGLVLAPEFVYFTAFKNDPSLQSQFKKWGYIS' A
#
# COMPACT_ATOMS: atom_id res chain seq x y z
N MET A 1 -13.35 28.20 16.09
CA MET A 1 -13.84 26.82 15.85
C MET A 1 -13.05 26.24 14.69
N ARG A 2 -12.06 25.38 14.96
CA ARG A 2 -11.24 24.74 13.92
C ARG A 2 -11.91 23.44 13.49
N ARG A 3 -12.49 23.41 12.30
CA ARG A 3 -12.62 22.17 11.53
C ARG A 3 -12.05 22.50 10.15
N ASN A 4 -10.78 22.14 9.98
CA ASN A 4 -10.16 22.08 8.67
C ASN A 4 -11.06 21.19 7.82
N ALA A 5 -11.79 21.80 6.89
CA ALA A 5 -12.31 21.08 5.76
C ALA A 5 -11.12 20.32 5.18
N LEU A 6 -11.21 18.99 5.17
CA LEU A 6 -10.28 18.11 4.49
C LEU A 6 -10.37 18.50 3.01
N ARG A 7 -9.62 19.53 2.62
CA ARG A 7 -9.40 19.90 1.23
C ARG A 7 -8.62 18.73 0.69
N LEU A 8 -9.34 17.79 0.09
CA LEU A 8 -8.79 16.79 -0.82
C LEU A 8 -8.10 17.59 -1.93
N LEU A 9 -6.86 18.00 -1.66
CA LEU A 9 -5.92 18.42 -2.67
C LEU A 9 -5.82 17.23 -3.58
N ARG A 10 -6.45 17.32 -4.76
CA ARG A 10 -6.17 16.38 -5.84
C ARG A 10 -4.64 16.35 -5.98
N PRO A 11 -3.96 15.24 -5.71
CA PRO A 11 -2.52 15.21 -5.83
C PRO A 11 -2.19 15.44 -7.30
N THR A 12 -1.53 16.57 -7.60
CA THR A 12 -1.13 16.98 -8.96
C THR A 12 0.16 16.29 -9.41
N GLY A 13 0.49 15.12 -8.84
CA GLY A 13 1.73 14.40 -9.11
C GLY A 13 1.60 12.90 -8.91
N SER A 14 2.47 12.15 -9.58
CA SER A 14 2.61 10.68 -9.55
C SER A 14 3.09 10.11 -8.20
N GLN A 15 2.80 10.78 -7.08
CA GLN A 15 3.39 10.48 -5.79
C GLN A 15 2.59 9.41 -5.04
N VAL A 16 3.30 8.37 -4.61
CA VAL A 16 2.81 7.33 -3.72
C VAL A 16 2.93 7.83 -2.28
N ALA A 17 1.92 7.57 -1.45
CA ALA A 17 1.91 7.94 -0.04
C ALA A 17 1.59 6.72 0.85
N VAL A 18 1.91 6.83 2.14
CA VAL A 18 1.45 5.89 3.17
C VAL A 18 0.35 6.56 3.97
N GLU A 19 -0.81 5.93 4.05
CA GLU A 19 -1.93 6.37 4.87
C GLU A 19 -1.75 5.85 6.30
N PRO A 20 -1.44 6.72 7.28
CA PRO A 20 -0.98 6.31 8.60
C PRO A 20 -2.06 5.65 9.47
N GLU A 21 -3.35 5.87 9.20
CA GLU A 21 -4.42 5.24 9.99
C GLU A 21 -4.63 3.77 9.63
N LEU A 22 -4.35 3.41 8.38
CA LEU A 22 -4.56 2.06 7.85
C LEU A 22 -3.25 1.32 7.56
N ASP A 23 -2.10 2.00 7.74
CA ASP A 23 -0.77 1.55 7.30
C ASP A 23 -0.79 1.01 5.86
N THR A 24 -1.54 1.69 4.98
CA THR A 24 -1.68 1.28 3.57
C THR A 24 -0.95 2.21 2.63
N VAL A 25 -0.50 1.68 1.50
CA VAL A 25 0.08 2.46 0.42
C VAL A 25 -1.03 2.96 -0.50
N VAL A 26 -1.08 4.27 -0.73
CA VAL A 26 -2.07 4.94 -1.57
C VAL A 26 -1.41 5.49 -2.83
N TRP A 27 -1.95 5.13 -4.00
CA TRP A 27 -1.53 5.65 -5.30
C TRP A 27 -2.37 6.84 -5.75
N PRO A 28 -1.85 7.69 -6.65
CA PRO A 28 -2.58 8.86 -7.18
C PRO A 28 -3.92 8.55 -7.84
N ASN A 29 -4.11 7.33 -8.35
CA ASN A 29 -5.37 6.88 -8.96
C ASN A 29 -6.41 6.40 -7.94
N GLY A 30 -6.13 6.49 -6.64
CA GLY A 30 -7.01 6.02 -5.57
C GLY A 30 -6.89 4.53 -5.26
N LEU A 31 -5.93 3.82 -5.83
CA LEU A 31 -5.64 2.44 -5.43
C LEU A 31 -4.98 2.43 -4.05
N VAL A 32 -5.49 1.59 -3.16
CA VAL A 32 -5.00 1.40 -1.79
C VAL A 32 -4.60 -0.06 -1.62
N LEU A 33 -3.35 -0.32 -1.24
CA LEU A 33 -2.82 -1.68 -1.03
C LEU A 33 -2.09 -1.78 0.30
N ALA A 34 -2.17 -2.94 0.93
CA ALA A 34 -1.34 -3.25 2.09
C ALA A 34 0.14 -3.34 1.67
N PRO A 35 1.11 -2.82 2.45
CA PRO A 35 2.53 -2.85 2.11
C PRO A 35 3.05 -4.26 1.83
N GLU A 36 2.58 -5.27 2.56
CA GLU A 36 2.95 -6.67 2.37
C GLU A 36 2.44 -7.24 1.04
N PHE A 37 1.31 -6.76 0.52
CA PHE A 37 0.79 -7.17 -0.79
C PHE A 37 1.61 -6.56 -1.93
N VAL A 38 2.06 -5.31 -1.75
CA VAL A 38 2.99 -4.65 -2.67
C VAL A 38 4.31 -5.42 -2.71
N TYR A 39 4.83 -5.78 -1.54
CA TYR A 39 6.06 -6.57 -1.40
C TYR A 39 5.90 -7.96 -2.04
N PHE A 40 4.80 -8.66 -1.76
CA PHE A 40 4.50 -9.94 -2.41
C PHE A 40 4.47 -9.82 -3.93
N THR A 41 3.75 -8.82 -4.47
CA THR A 41 3.62 -8.66 -5.92
C THR A 41 4.96 -8.41 -6.60
N ALA A 42 5.84 -7.63 -5.96
CA ALA A 42 7.18 -7.33 -6.48
C ALA A 42 8.12 -8.56 -6.44
N PHE A 43 7.99 -9.42 -5.43
CA PHE A 43 8.98 -10.46 -5.14
C PHE A 43 8.44 -11.90 -5.14
N LYS A 44 7.21 -12.14 -5.60
CA LYS A 44 6.56 -13.47 -5.59
C LYS A 44 7.35 -14.60 -6.24
N ASN A 45 8.30 -14.27 -7.13
CA ASN A 45 9.14 -15.24 -7.82
C ASN A 45 10.49 -15.50 -7.12
N ASP A 46 10.81 -14.79 -6.04
CA ASP A 46 12.01 -15.02 -5.25
C ASP A 46 11.85 -16.30 -4.41
N PRO A 47 12.68 -17.34 -4.61
CA PRO A 47 12.60 -18.57 -3.85
C PRO A 47 12.86 -18.39 -2.35
N SER A 48 13.68 -17.41 -1.97
CA SER A 48 14.05 -17.16 -0.57
C SER A 48 12.88 -16.60 0.27
N LEU A 49 11.87 -16.04 -0.40
CA LEU A 49 10.73 -15.39 0.25
C LEU A 49 9.46 -16.27 0.28
N GLN A 50 9.48 -17.45 -0.33
CA GLN A 50 8.30 -18.33 -0.43
C GLN A 50 7.72 -18.70 0.94
N SER A 51 8.56 -18.99 1.93
CA SER A 51 8.12 -19.29 3.30
C SER A 51 7.37 -18.12 3.95
N GLN A 52 7.81 -16.89 3.69
CA GLN A 52 7.14 -15.69 4.20
C GLN A 52 5.77 -15.51 3.53
N PHE A 53 5.68 -15.73 2.22
CA PHE A 53 4.43 -15.60 1.48
C PHE A 53 3.40 -16.68 1.84
N LYS A 54 3.85 -17.91 2.17
CA LYS A 54 2.99 -18.94 2.78
C LYS A 54 2.48 -18.50 4.15
N LYS A 55 3.36 -17.94 5.00
CA LYS A 55 2.97 -17.43 6.33
C LYS A 55 1.94 -16.31 6.26
N TRP A 56 2.05 -15.44 5.26
CA TRP A 56 1.05 -14.39 4.99
C TRP A 56 -0.21 -14.89 4.29
N GLY A 57 -0.23 -16.13 3.79
CA GLY A 57 -1.39 -16.72 3.12
C GLY A 57 -1.57 -16.27 1.66
N TYR A 58 -0.56 -15.67 1.03
CA TYR A 58 -0.63 -15.27 -0.38
C TYR A 58 -0.42 -16.43 -1.36
N ILE A 59 0.25 -17.50 -0.90
CA ILE A 59 0.50 -18.72 -1.67
C ILE A 59 0.37 -19.95 -0.77
N SER A 60 0.11 -21.11 -1.39
CA SER A 60 -0.05 -22.41 -0.71
C SER A 60 1.26 -23.20 -0.63
#